data_AF-A0ABD2VVR4-F1
#
_entry.id   AF-A0ABD2VVR4-F1
#
_cell.length_a   1.000
_cell.length_b   1.000
_cell.length_c   1.000
_cell.angle_alpha   90.00
_cell.angle_beta   90.00
_cell.angle_gamma   90.00
#
_symmetry.space_group_name_H-M   'P 1'
#
loop_
_entity.id
_entity.type
_entity.pdbx_description
1 polymer ?
#
loop_
_entity_poly.entity_id
_entity_poly.type
_entity_poly.pdbx_seq_one_letter_code
_entity_poly.pdbx_strand_id
1 'polypeptide(L)'
;MPRPVSEKAARVTGALVKIMPNTSGPRGSRRELYAHVVDSILLYGAPIWRYATEKQAYIRQAEAVHRQACLRVISGRPHVSYDVTYVIAGVSPMALLADERAHIYQHRAEDVKEEERRETLRRWQNRWDRSLKGRWTHRLVRNIAEWVERGHGEVGFRVVKV
;
A
#
# COMPACT_ATOMS: atom_id res chain seq x y z
N MET A 1 16.67 1.84 1.04
CA MET A 1 15.95 2.99 0.46
C MET A 1 16.79 4.22 0.72
N PRO A 2 17.11 5.04 -0.30
CA PRO A 2 17.87 6.26 -0.11
C PRO A 2 17.18 7.16 0.91
N ARG A 3 17.92 7.63 1.93
CA ARG A 3 17.40 8.53 2.97
C ARG A 3 16.61 9.72 2.39
N PRO A 4 17.08 10.40 1.32
CA PRO A 4 16.36 11.55 0.76
C PRO A 4 14.95 11.21 0.26
N VAL A 5 14.77 10.02 -0.33
CA VAL A 5 13.47 9.56 -0.84
C VAL A 5 12.53 9.25 0.32
N SER A 6 13.03 8.59 1.37
CA SER A 6 12.24 8.28 2.57
C SER A 6 11.78 9.53 3.31
N GLU A 7 12.65 10.53 3.43
CA GLU A 7 12.35 11.81 4.10
C GLU A 7 11.39 12.66 3.27
N LYS A 8 11.54 12.67 1.94
CA LYS A 8 10.59 13.32 1.04
C LYS A 8 9.20 12.71 1.16
N ALA A 9 9.09 11.38 1.08
CA ALA A 9 7.83 10.67 1.23
C ALA A 9 7.20 10.90 2.61
N ALA A 10 8.00 10.86 3.69
CA ALA A 10 7.53 11.11 5.04
C ALA A 10 7.01 12.55 5.24
N ARG A 11 7.71 13.57 4.71
CA ARG A 11 7.25 14.97 4.76
C ARG A 11 5.94 15.18 4.02
N VAL A 12 5.84 14.65 2.80
CA VAL A 12 4.60 14.71 2.00
C VAL A 12 3.47 14.02 2.75
N THR A 13 3.70 12.80 3.24
CA THR A 13 2.71 12.05 4.01
C THR A 13 2.30 12.79 5.29
N GLY A 14 3.24 13.43 6.00
CA GLY A 14 2.95 14.22 7.19
C GLY A 14 2.07 15.44 6.90
N ALA A 15 2.31 16.15 5.80
CA ALA A 15 1.46 17.24 5.35
C ALA A 15 0.06 16.73 4.96
N LEU A 16 0.01 15.61 4.23
CA LEU A 16 -1.22 14.94 3.82
C LEU A 16 -2.08 14.49 5.01
N VAL A 17 -1.45 13.95 6.06
CA VAL A 17 -2.13 13.54 7.29
C VAL A 17 -2.83 14.73 7.97
N LYS A 18 -2.22 15.92 7.95
CA LYS A 18 -2.80 17.14 8.55
C LYS A 18 -4.05 17.63 7.81
N ILE A 19 -4.07 17.50 6.48
CA ILE A 19 -5.21 17.96 5.64
C ILE A 19 -6.31 16.89 5.47
N MET A 20 -6.07 15.66 5.92
CA MET A 20 -7.02 14.53 5.83
C MET A 20 -7.40 14.00 7.22
N PRO A 21 -8.18 14.75 8.01
CA PRO A 21 -8.72 14.24 9.25
C PRO A 21 -9.66 13.05 8.99
N ASN A 22 -9.73 12.12 9.95
CA ASN A 22 -10.56 10.91 9.80
C ASN A 22 -12.06 11.26 9.78
N THR A 23 -12.46 12.28 10.54
CA THR A 23 -13.83 12.82 10.55
C THR A 23 -13.82 14.14 9.80
N SER A 24 -14.74 14.30 8.84
CA SER A 24 -14.92 15.53 8.06
C SER A 24 -13.78 15.90 7.10
N GLY A 25 -12.93 14.93 6.70
CA GLY A 25 -11.90 15.15 5.68
C GLY A 25 -12.40 15.00 4.23
N PRO A 26 -11.47 15.06 3.25
CA PRO A 26 -11.79 14.95 1.82
C PRO A 26 -12.52 13.65 1.45
N ARG A 27 -13.23 13.64 0.30
CA ARG A 27 -13.84 12.44 -0.30
C ARG A 27 -12.79 11.36 -0.64
N GLY A 28 -13.22 10.11 -0.78
CA GLY A 28 -12.34 8.95 -0.98
C GLY A 28 -11.40 9.12 -2.17
N SER A 29 -11.94 9.51 -3.33
CA SER A 29 -11.20 9.80 -4.56
C SER A 29 -10.01 10.77 -4.38
N ARG A 30 -10.17 11.84 -3.58
CA ARG A 30 -9.06 12.78 -3.31
C ARG A 30 -7.99 12.14 -2.43
N ARG A 31 -8.39 11.31 -1.47
CA ARG A 31 -7.45 10.60 -0.57
C ARG A 31 -6.64 9.56 -1.35
N GLU A 32 -7.26 8.86 -2.28
CA GLU A 32 -6.61 7.90 -3.20
C GLU A 32 -5.58 8.60 -4.08
N LEU A 33 -5.93 9.73 -4.69
CA LEU A 33 -4.99 10.53 -5.48
C LEU A 33 -3.72 10.87 -4.68
N TYR A 34 -3.87 11.30 -3.43
CA TYR A 34 -2.73 11.62 -2.58
C TYR A 34 -1.91 10.39 -2.16
N ALA A 35 -2.56 9.24 -1.96
CA ALA A 35 -1.84 7.99 -1.72
C ALA A 35 -0.99 7.60 -2.94
N HIS A 36 -1.52 7.72 -4.15
CA HIS A 36 -0.76 7.47 -5.38
C HIS A 36 0.45 8.40 -5.54
N VAL A 37 0.39 9.65 -5.06
CA VAL A 37 1.56 10.54 -5.02
C VAL A 37 2.64 9.98 -4.09
N VAL A 38 2.27 9.46 -2.92
CA VAL A 38 3.21 8.82 -1.99
C VAL A 38 3.81 7.56 -2.62
N ASP A 39 2.98 6.73 -3.26
CA ASP A 39 3.41 5.52 -3.96
C ASP A 39 4.42 5.85 -5.05
N SER A 40 4.13 6.87 -5.87
CA SER A 40 5.05 7.33 -6.91
C SER A 40 6.40 7.76 -6.34
N ILE A 41 6.43 8.49 -5.21
CA ILE A 41 7.69 8.90 -4.58
C ILE A 41 8.46 7.69 -4.06
N LEU A 42 7.78 6.74 -3.41
CA LEU A 42 8.41 5.55 -2.84
C LEU A 42 8.92 4.59 -3.93
N LEU A 43 8.16 4.43 -5.01
CA LEU A 43 8.42 3.49 -6.10
C LEU A 43 9.33 4.04 -7.20
N TYR A 44 9.52 5.36 -7.30
CA TYR A 44 10.41 5.96 -8.30
C TYR A 44 11.81 5.33 -8.31
N GLY A 45 12.35 5.08 -7.12
CA GLY A 45 13.66 4.43 -6.95
C GLY A 45 13.59 2.94 -6.64
N ALA A 46 12.42 2.30 -6.71
CA ALA A 46 12.23 0.90 -6.26
C ALA A 46 13.24 -0.07 -6.85
N PRO A 47 13.54 -0.08 -8.17
CA PRO A 47 14.53 -0.98 -8.72
C PRO A 47 15.91 -0.80 -8.08
N ILE A 48 16.33 0.44 -7.85
CA ILE A 48 17.66 0.73 -7.29
C ILE A 48 17.71 0.30 -5.83
N TRP A 49 16.71 0.72 -5.05
CA TRP A 49 16.77 0.48 -3.62
C TRP A 49 16.42 -0.94 -3.26
N ARG A 50 15.53 -1.63 -3.99
CA ARG A 50 15.13 -2.99 -3.64
C ARG A 50 16.32 -3.95 -3.55
N TYR A 51 17.26 -3.86 -4.51
CA TYR A 51 18.50 -4.64 -4.49
C TYR A 51 19.53 -4.09 -3.49
N ALA A 52 19.58 -2.77 -3.27
CA ALA A 52 20.43 -2.19 -2.23
C ALA A 52 19.89 -2.41 -0.80
N THR A 53 18.67 -2.95 -0.64
CA THR A 53 17.96 -3.10 0.65
C THR A 53 18.01 -4.50 1.25
N GLU A 54 19.12 -5.23 1.16
CA GLU A 54 19.33 -6.41 2.03
C GLU A 54 19.09 -6.10 3.52
N LYS A 55 19.18 -4.82 3.92
CA LYS A 55 18.76 -4.31 5.23
C LYS A 55 17.23 -4.16 5.33
N GLN A 56 16.59 -5.12 6.01
CA GLN A 56 15.17 -5.12 6.42
C GLN A 56 14.68 -3.81 7.05
N ALA A 57 15.56 -3.02 7.66
CA ALA A 57 15.24 -1.70 8.23
C ALA A 57 14.64 -0.73 7.20
N TYR A 58 15.11 -0.76 5.96
CA TYR A 58 14.67 0.18 4.93
C TYR A 58 13.27 -0.13 4.40
N ILE A 59 12.96 -1.42 4.21
CA ILE A 59 11.62 -1.87 3.82
C ILE A 59 10.62 -1.46 4.90
N ARG A 60 10.98 -1.67 6.19
CA ARG A 60 10.14 -1.26 7.32
C ARG A 60 9.85 0.24 7.33
N GLN A 61 10.83 1.08 7.00
CA GLN A 61 10.63 2.52 6.92
C GLN A 61 9.70 2.91 5.76
N ALA A 62 9.87 2.30 4.59
CA ALA A 62 9.00 2.53 3.43
C ALA A 62 7.55 2.06 3.73
N GLU A 63 7.39 0.87 4.31
CA GLU A 63 6.10 0.35 4.74
C GLU A 63 5.43 1.24 5.80
N ALA A 64 6.19 1.83 6.72
CA ALA A 64 5.64 2.74 7.72
C ALA A 64 5.03 4.00 7.08
N VAL A 65 5.74 4.62 6.13
CA VAL A 65 5.27 5.79 5.39
C VAL A 65 4.06 5.43 4.51
N HIS A 66 4.17 4.35 3.74
CA HIS A 66 3.10 3.87 2.87
C HIS A 66 1.84 3.55 3.68
N ARG A 67 1.97 2.86 4.81
CA ARG A 67 0.84 2.58 5.71
C ARG A 67 0.15 3.85 6.19
N GLN A 68 0.90 4.92 6.51
CA GLN A 68 0.27 6.18 6.93
C GLN A 68 -0.62 6.75 5.81
N ALA A 69 -0.18 6.68 4.55
CA ALA A 69 -0.98 7.08 3.40
C ALA A 69 -2.23 6.20 3.26
N CYS A 70 -2.09 4.86 3.30
CA CYS A 70 -3.22 3.94 3.22
C CYS A 70 -4.23 4.13 4.37
N LEU A 71 -3.76 4.40 5.60
CA LEU A 71 -4.64 4.75 6.72
C LEU A 71 -5.46 6.01 6.42
N ARG A 72 -4.90 6.98 5.69
CA ARG A 72 -5.67 8.17 5.30
C ARG A 72 -6.71 7.84 4.24
N VAL A 73 -6.39 7.00 3.25
CA VAL A 73 -7.36 6.52 2.24
C VAL A 73 -8.59 5.95 2.93
N ILE A 74 -8.38 4.96 3.81
CA ILE A 74 -9.48 4.27 4.51
C ILE A 74 -10.06 5.07 5.68
N SER A 75 -9.53 6.27 5.96
CA SER A 75 -9.84 7.08 7.15
C SER A 75 -9.66 6.32 8.48
N GLY A 76 -8.72 5.37 8.51
CA GLY A 76 -8.50 4.41 9.58
C GLY A 76 -7.71 4.97 10.75
N ARG A 77 -7.79 4.25 11.87
CA ARG A 77 -7.07 4.60 13.11
C ARG A 77 -5.65 4.01 13.13
N PRO A 78 -4.70 4.60 13.88
CA PRO A 78 -3.32 4.10 13.93
C PRO A 78 -3.13 2.69 14.52
N HIS A 79 -4.13 2.10 15.19
CA HIS A 79 -4.03 0.74 15.76
C HIS A 79 -4.38 -0.38 14.76
N VAL A 80 -4.94 -0.03 13.58
CA VAL A 80 -5.27 -1.03 12.55
C VAL A 80 -4.00 -1.72 12.05
N SER A 81 -3.98 -3.05 11.98
CA SER A 81 -2.78 -3.78 11.55
C SER A 81 -2.35 -3.42 10.12
N TYR A 82 -1.08 -3.66 9.78
CA TYR A 82 -0.55 -3.41 8.43
C TYR A 82 -1.35 -4.17 7.37
N ASP A 83 -1.53 -5.49 7.57
CA ASP A 83 -2.21 -6.34 6.58
C ASP A 83 -3.66 -5.88 6.36
N VAL A 84 -4.40 -5.59 7.43
CA VAL A 84 -5.77 -5.04 7.34
C VAL A 84 -5.80 -3.69 6.64
N THR A 85 -4.83 -2.82 6.93
CA THR A 85 -4.77 -1.50 6.30
C THR A 85 -4.65 -1.61 4.78
N TYR A 86 -3.73 -2.45 4.32
CA TYR A 86 -3.49 -2.68 2.90
C TYR A 86 -4.68 -3.34 2.21
N VAL A 87 -5.26 -4.38 2.84
CA VAL A 87 -6.44 -5.08 2.31
C VAL A 87 -7.62 -4.13 2.17
N ILE A 88 -7.99 -3.39 3.22
CA ILE A 88 -9.12 -2.46 3.14
C ILE A 88 -8.85 -1.38 2.09
N ALA A 89 -7.64 -0.83 2.05
CA ALA A 89 -7.23 0.18 1.07
C ALA A 89 -7.24 -0.34 -0.38
N GLY A 90 -7.23 -1.66 -0.61
CA GLY A 90 -7.08 -2.23 -1.94
C GLY A 90 -5.69 -2.01 -2.54
N VAL A 91 -4.67 -1.76 -1.70
CA VAL A 91 -3.31 -1.45 -2.13
C VAL A 91 -2.36 -2.54 -1.62
N SER A 92 -1.55 -3.10 -2.52
CA SER A 92 -0.58 -4.14 -2.15
C SER A 92 0.49 -3.60 -1.20
N PRO A 93 1.00 -4.41 -0.25
CA PRO A 93 2.09 -4.01 0.65
C PRO A 93 3.31 -3.45 -0.12
N MET A 94 3.95 -2.40 0.42
CA MET A 94 5.05 -1.68 -0.25
C MET A 94 6.20 -2.60 -0.66
N ALA A 95 6.51 -3.61 0.16
CA ALA A 95 7.55 -4.59 -0.16
C ALA A 95 7.25 -5.33 -1.47
N LEU A 96 6.00 -5.76 -1.65
CA LEU A 96 5.57 -6.48 -2.85
C LEU A 96 5.51 -5.56 -4.08
N LEU A 97 5.03 -4.32 -3.92
CA LEU A 97 5.05 -3.32 -4.99
C LEU A 97 6.47 -2.98 -5.44
N ALA A 98 7.42 -2.95 -4.51
CA ALA A 98 8.82 -2.70 -4.82
C ALA A 98 9.46 -3.90 -5.54
N ASP A 99 9.11 -5.13 -5.15
CA ASP A 99 9.49 -6.35 -5.89
C ASP A 99 8.97 -6.30 -7.33
N GLU A 100 7.66 -6.09 -7.50
CA GLU A 100 6.98 -5.98 -8.79
C GLU A 100 7.71 -4.95 -9.68
N ARG A 101 7.97 -3.75 -9.13
CA ARG A 101 8.61 -2.67 -9.90
C ARG A 101 10.07 -2.97 -10.25
N ALA A 102 10.79 -3.66 -9.38
CA ALA A 102 12.18 -4.05 -9.61
C ALA A 102 12.28 -5.12 -10.70
N HIS A 103 11.40 -6.12 -10.68
CA HIS A 103 11.34 -7.16 -11.71
C HIS A 103 10.96 -6.60 -13.08
N ILE A 104 9.93 -5.72 -13.16
CA ILE A 104 9.56 -5.05 -14.41
C ILE A 104 10.74 -4.25 -14.99
N TYR A 105 11.47 -3.53 -14.14
CA TYR A 105 12.61 -2.73 -14.58
C TYR A 105 13.76 -3.59 -15.13
N GLN A 106 14.03 -4.74 -14.52
CA GLN A 106 15.07 -5.67 -14.97
C GLN A 106 14.74 -6.30 -16.33
N HIS A 107 13.50 -6.71 -16.54
CA HIS A 107 13.10 -7.45 -17.73
C HIS A 107 12.73 -6.52 -18.91
N ARG A 108 12.63 -5.20 -18.70
CA ARG A 108 12.35 -4.16 -19.71
C ARG A 108 11.16 -4.48 -20.66
N ALA A 109 10.24 -5.33 -20.22
CA ALA A 109 9.18 -5.86 -21.07
C ALA A 109 7.81 -5.45 -20.52
N GLU A 110 7.00 -4.81 -21.35
CA GLU A 110 5.57 -4.59 -21.05
C GLU A 110 4.83 -5.93 -20.92
N ASP A 111 5.26 -6.95 -21.67
CA ASP A 111 4.70 -8.29 -21.67
C ASP A 111 4.77 -9.00 -20.30
N VAL A 112 5.71 -8.58 -19.44
CA VAL A 112 5.95 -9.21 -18.12
C VAL A 112 5.13 -8.53 -17.01
N LYS A 113 4.54 -7.35 -17.28
CA LYS A 113 3.82 -6.57 -16.27
C LYS A 113 2.61 -7.30 -15.69
N GLU A 114 1.80 -7.92 -16.56
CA GLU A 114 0.60 -8.65 -16.12
C GLU A 114 0.95 -9.93 -15.35
N GLU A 115 2.05 -10.60 -15.71
CA GLU A 115 2.53 -11.78 -14.99
C GLU A 115 3.03 -11.41 -13.59
N GLU A 116 3.87 -10.37 -13.49
CA GLU A 116 4.37 -9.87 -12.21
C GLU A 116 3.23 -9.35 -11.32
N ARG A 117 2.21 -8.74 -11.92
CA ARG A 117 1.01 -8.31 -11.20
C ARG A 117 0.25 -9.50 -10.63
N ARG A 118 0.04 -10.55 -11.41
CA ARG A 118 -0.60 -11.80 -10.96
C ARG A 118 0.19 -12.49 -9.86
N GLU A 119 1.51 -12.58 -9.99
CA GLU A 119 2.36 -13.16 -8.94
C GLU A 119 2.35 -12.31 -7.66
N THR A 120 2.32 -10.98 -7.80
CA THR A 120 2.20 -10.04 -6.66
C THR A 120 0.88 -10.25 -5.91
N LEU A 121 -0.25 -10.36 -6.62
CA LEU A 121 -1.55 -10.67 -6.02
C LEU A 121 -1.54 -12.05 -5.34
N ARG A 122 -0.92 -13.06 -5.96
CA ARG A 122 -0.79 -14.41 -5.37
C ARG A 122 0.00 -14.40 -4.07
N ARG A 123 1.16 -13.71 -4.05
CA ARG A 123 1.99 -13.55 -2.85
C ARG A 123 1.23 -12.79 -1.75
N TRP A 124 0.48 -11.76 -2.14
CA TRP A 124 -0.33 -11.00 -1.21
C TRP A 124 -1.46 -11.85 -0.61
N GLN A 125 -2.17 -12.64 -1.43
CA GLN A 125 -3.20 -13.58 -0.96
C GLN A 125 -2.63 -14.57 0.06
N ASN A 126 -1.50 -15.20 -0.26
CA ASN A 126 -0.82 -16.12 0.66
C ASN A 126 -0.43 -15.45 1.98
N ARG A 127 0.04 -14.19 1.94
CA ARG A 127 0.34 -13.42 3.16
C ARG A 127 -0.92 -13.14 3.97
N TRP A 128 -2.04 -12.87 3.31
CA TRP A 128 -3.31 -12.57 3.95
C TRP A 128 -3.92 -13.80 4.63
N ASP A 129 -3.91 -14.95 3.95
CA ASP A 129 -4.43 -16.21 4.48
C ASP A 129 -3.64 -16.70 5.71
N ARG A 130 -2.34 -16.42 5.74
CA ARG A 130 -1.46 -16.76 6.86
C ARG A 130 -1.50 -15.73 8.01
N SER A 131 -2.07 -14.55 7.81
CA SER A 131 -2.05 -13.51 8.84
C SER A 131 -3.01 -13.87 9.98
N LEU A 132 -2.48 -13.84 11.21
CA LEU A 132 -3.30 -13.95 12.43
C LEU A 132 -4.01 -12.63 12.76
N LYS A 133 -3.62 -11.52 12.13
CA LYS A 133 -4.19 -10.19 12.38
C LYS A 133 -5.33 -9.95 11.40
N GLY A 134 -6.43 -9.36 11.88
CA GLY A 134 -7.54 -8.99 10.99
C GLY A 134 -8.43 -10.14 10.55
N ARG A 135 -8.51 -11.24 11.33
CA ARG A 135 -9.32 -12.42 10.97
C ARG A 135 -10.79 -12.11 10.70
N TRP A 136 -11.34 -11.09 11.37
CA TRP A 136 -12.69 -10.63 11.07
C TRP A 136 -12.78 -10.02 9.65
N THR A 137 -11.83 -9.16 9.28
CA THR A 137 -11.72 -8.62 7.92
C THR A 137 -11.46 -9.71 6.88
N HIS A 138 -10.68 -10.75 7.21
CA HIS A 138 -10.43 -11.89 6.30
C HIS A 138 -11.73 -12.64 5.97
N ARG A 139 -12.67 -12.74 6.93
CA ARG A 139 -13.99 -13.34 6.66
C ARG A 139 -14.79 -12.57 5.61
N LEU A 140 -14.64 -11.23 5.58
CA LEU A 140 -15.31 -10.33 4.64
C LEU A 140 -14.59 -10.24 3.29
N VAL A 141 -13.27 -10.10 3.32
CA VAL A 141 -12.41 -9.95 2.15
C VAL A 141 -11.52 -11.18 2.06
N ARG A 142 -12.04 -12.23 1.43
CA ARG A 142 -11.32 -13.51 1.27
C ARG A 142 -10.41 -13.50 0.05
N ASN A 143 -10.93 -13.02 -1.08
CA ASN A 143 -10.20 -12.92 -2.35
C ASN A 143 -9.71 -11.48 -2.54
N ILE A 144 -8.39 -11.30 -2.56
CA ILE A 144 -7.77 -10.00 -2.75
C ILE A 144 -7.91 -9.50 -4.19
N ALA A 145 -7.80 -10.38 -5.19
CA ALA A 145 -7.88 -9.97 -6.60
C ALA A 145 -9.27 -9.37 -6.89
N GLU A 146 -10.33 -10.08 -6.51
CA GLU A 146 -11.71 -9.59 -6.64
C GLU A 146 -11.94 -8.27 -5.89
N TRP A 147 -11.33 -8.11 -4.71
CA TRP A 147 -11.46 -6.89 -3.93
C TRP A 147 -10.76 -5.68 -4.54
N VAL A 148 -9.60 -5.89 -5.18
CA VAL A 148 -8.84 -4.85 -5.87
C VAL A 148 -9.50 -4.46 -7.19
N GLU A 149 -10.06 -5.42 -7.90
CA GLU A 149 -10.66 -5.24 -9.23
C GLU A 149 -12.10 -4.72 -9.20
N ARG A 150 -12.70 -4.56 -8.02
CA ARG A 150 -14.08 -4.07 -7.89
C ARG A 150 -14.23 -2.68 -8.51
N GLY A 151 -15.26 -2.52 -9.36
CA GLY A 151 -15.58 -1.23 -9.99
C GLY A 151 -16.39 -0.26 -9.11
N HIS A 152 -16.71 -0.61 -7.86
CA HIS A 152 -17.60 0.19 -7.00
C HIS A 152 -17.17 0.19 -5.53
N GLY A 153 -17.53 1.28 -4.83
CA GLY A 153 -17.30 1.47 -3.39
C GLY A 153 -16.04 2.26 -3.09
N GLU A 154 -16.16 3.59 -2.91
CA GLU A 154 -15.08 4.39 -2.34
C GLU A 154 -14.69 3.79 -0.97
N VAL A 155 -13.39 3.61 -0.74
CA VAL A 155 -12.86 3.07 0.52
C VAL A 155 -12.97 4.13 1.63
N GLY A 156 -14.19 4.45 2.05
CA GLY A 156 -14.48 5.46 3.05
C GLY A 156 -14.43 4.92 4.49
N PHE A 157 -14.42 5.87 5.44
CA PHE A 157 -14.44 5.69 6.91
C PHE A 157 -15.43 4.63 7.45
N ARG A 158 -16.47 4.30 6.69
CA ARG A 158 -17.59 3.44 7.12
C ARG A 158 -17.25 1.93 7.12
N VAL A 159 -16.16 1.50 6.48
CA VAL A 159 -15.74 0.08 6.43
C VAL A 159 -14.78 -0.29 7.58
N VAL A 160 -14.16 0.70 8.25
CA VAL A 160 -13.08 0.48 9.25
C VAL A 160 -13.60 0.45 10.70
N LYS A 161 -14.89 0.67 10.94
CA LYS A 161 -15.49 0.52 12.28
C LYS A 161 -15.86 -0.94 12.55
N VAL A 162 -14.90 -1.71 13.07
CA VAL A 162 -15.14 -2.82 14.02
C VAL A 162 -14.04 -2.81 15.06
#